data_AF-A0A6B1EYS3-F1
#
_entry.id   AF-A0A6B1EYS3-F1
#
_cell.length_a   1.000
_cell.length_b   1.000
_cell.length_c   1.000
_cell.angle_alpha   90.00
_cell.angle_beta   90.00
_cell.angle_gamma   90.00
#
_symmetry.space_group_name_H-M   'P 1'
#
loop_
_entity.id
_entity.type
_entity.pdbx_description
1 polymer ?
#
loop_
_entity_poly.entity_id
_entity_poly.type
_entity_poly.pdbx_seq_one_letter_code
_entity_poly.pdbx_strand_id
1 'polypeptide(L)'
;MFRDILLSRCFIVGVIFFILVVGGAQFYSWNVRRISDAEMAQTNQFLRQLGNEKETRTVQDVGVMTDSEGLQPTETSLATDDTQNRSEETEALLGPNGAKGVDFSEPSFDTVVTVEDASAGEEVHYGVSPHGFGAFPAVPPDYFRTAEEVWGEERLRTMLPEHELLSRVQIKLWNQGIRTFGAKFENGLVYPAFDDVVWIEWADSVAADGKMYVVRQFGSPSVINQYGDDINKGIFPSHLTVYEFPDGGIDPYEFLGLPR
;
A
#
# COMPACT_ATOMS: atom_id res chain seq x y z
N MET A 1 -35.58 -57.42 5.83
CA MET A 1 -34.24 -57.32 5.21
C MET A 1 -33.50 -56.04 5.57
N PHE A 2 -33.97 -54.83 5.25
CA PHE A 2 -33.25 -53.59 5.62
C PHE A 2 -33.09 -53.38 7.14
N ARG A 3 -34.05 -53.85 7.95
CA ARG A 3 -33.97 -53.76 9.42
C ARG A 3 -32.81 -54.56 10.02
N ASP A 4 -32.46 -55.69 9.42
CA ASP A 4 -31.39 -56.56 9.93
C ASP A 4 -30.00 -56.03 9.56
N ILE A 5 -29.90 -55.31 8.43
CA ILE A 5 -28.66 -54.67 7.99
C ILE A 5 -28.29 -53.49 8.91
N LEU A 6 -29.28 -52.72 9.37
CA LEU A 6 -29.08 -51.57 10.27
C LEU A 6 -28.70 -51.98 11.70
N LEU A 7 -29.02 -53.20 12.12
CA LEU A 7 -28.67 -53.75 13.44
C LEU A 7 -27.36 -54.55 13.45
N SER A 8 -26.69 -54.65 12.30
CA SER A 8 -25.38 -55.29 12.22
C SER A 8 -24.37 -54.53 13.06
N ARG A 9 -23.65 -55.25 13.93
CA ARG A 9 -22.58 -54.68 14.77
C ARG A 9 -21.53 -53.95 13.93
N CYS A 10 -21.24 -54.46 12.72
CA CYS A 10 -20.30 -53.82 11.80
C CYS A 10 -20.81 -52.47 11.27
N PHE A 11 -22.12 -52.36 11.00
CA PHE A 11 -22.71 -51.12 10.52
C PHE A 11 -22.67 -50.04 11.61
N ILE A 12 -23.02 -50.39 12.85
CA ILE A 12 -22.99 -49.46 13.99
C ILE A 12 -21.57 -48.92 14.23
N VAL A 13 -20.57 -49.81 14.22
CA VAL A 13 -19.15 -49.40 14.39
C VAL A 13 -18.70 -48.49 13.24
N GLY A 14 -19.08 -48.80 12.01
CA GLY A 14 -18.77 -47.97 10.85
C GLY A 14 -19.37 -46.56 10.94
N VAL A 15 -20.63 -46.44 11.36
CA VAL A 15 -21.29 -45.14 11.52
C VAL A 15 -20.64 -44.31 12.64
N ILE A 16 -20.30 -44.92 13.78
CA ILE A 16 -19.62 -44.22 14.88
C ILE A 16 -18.25 -43.73 14.42
N PHE A 17 -17.49 -44.56 13.70
CA PHE A 17 -16.19 -44.18 13.16
C PHE A 17 -16.32 -43.02 12.15
N PHE A 18 -17.31 -43.07 11.27
CA PHE A 18 -17.58 -41.99 10.31
C PHE A 18 -17.91 -40.67 11.01
N ILE A 19 -18.75 -40.70 12.06
CA ILE A 19 -19.08 -39.50 12.85
C ILE A 19 -17.84 -38.94 13.55
N LEU A 20 -16.96 -39.79 14.08
CA LEU A 20 -15.70 -39.35 14.71
C LEU A 20 -14.75 -38.68 13.71
N VAL A 21 -14.61 -39.24 12.51
CA VAL A 21 -13.72 -38.68 11.48
C VAL A 21 -14.27 -37.37 10.94
N VAL A 22 -15.54 -37.33 10.53
CA VAL A 22 -16.15 -36.11 9.98
C VAL A 22 -16.31 -35.04 11.05
N GLY A 23 -16.79 -35.42 12.24
CA GLY A 23 -16.91 -34.51 13.38
C GLY A 23 -15.56 -33.97 13.82
N GLY A 24 -14.53 -34.82 13.87
CA GLY A 24 -13.15 -34.41 14.18
C GLY A 24 -12.57 -33.44 13.15
N ALA A 25 -12.77 -33.71 11.85
CA ALA A 25 -12.31 -32.82 10.79
C ALA A 25 -13.01 -31.45 10.81
N GLN A 26 -14.33 -31.44 11.03
CA GLN A 26 -15.10 -30.20 11.16
C GLN A 26 -14.68 -29.42 12.41
N PHE A 27 -14.50 -30.10 13.55
CA PHE A 27 -14.04 -29.48 14.78
C PHE A 27 -12.63 -28.90 14.64
N TYR A 28 -11.72 -29.63 14.00
CA TYR A 28 -10.36 -29.16 13.71
C TYR A 28 -10.38 -27.92 12.80
N SER A 29 -11.11 -27.97 11.68
CA SER A 29 -11.29 -26.83 10.77
C SER A 29 -11.83 -25.60 11.49
N TRP A 30 -12.85 -25.79 12.34
CA TRP A 30 -13.42 -24.70 13.14
C TRP A 30 -12.43 -24.12 14.15
N ASN A 31 -11.61 -24.97 14.79
CA ASN A 31 -10.62 -24.53 15.78
C ASN A 31 -9.47 -23.75 15.12
N VAL A 32 -8.98 -24.21 13.96
CA VAL A 32 -7.95 -23.50 13.19
C VAL A 32 -8.46 -22.13 12.72
N ARG A 33 -9.71 -22.05 12.23
CA ARG A 33 -10.33 -20.77 11.87
C ARG A 33 -10.43 -19.82 13.05
N ARG A 34 -10.83 -20.31 14.24
CA ARG A 34 -10.92 -19.45 15.43
C ARG A 34 -9.59 -18.86 15.87
N ILE A 35 -8.49 -19.60 15.74
CA ILE A 35 -7.16 -19.10 16.08
C ILE A 35 -6.73 -18.04 15.06
N SER A 36 -6.90 -18.32 13.77
CA SER A 36 -6.59 -17.37 12.70
C SER A 36 -7.42 -16.08 12.79
N ASP A 37 -8.73 -16.20 13.03
CA ASP A 37 -9.62 -15.04 13.19
C ASP A 37 -9.25 -14.20 14.43
N ALA A 38 -8.77 -14.83 15.50
CA ALA A 38 -8.33 -14.12 16.71
C ALA A 38 -7.03 -13.34 16.48
N GLU A 39 -6.07 -13.92 15.75
CA GLU A 39 -4.81 -13.26 15.39
C GLU A 39 -5.04 -12.11 14.40
N MET A 40 -5.93 -12.30 13.42
CA MET A 40 -6.35 -11.22 12.50
C MET A 40 -7.13 -10.12 13.21
N ALA A 41 -8.00 -10.47 14.17
CA ALA A 41 -8.72 -9.48 14.96
C ALA A 41 -7.76 -8.68 15.86
N GLN A 42 -6.74 -9.33 16.44
CA GLN A 42 -5.73 -8.66 17.26
C GLN A 42 -4.85 -7.72 16.43
N THR A 43 -4.48 -8.13 15.22
CA THR A 43 -3.73 -7.30 14.26
C THR A 43 -4.58 -6.11 13.80
N ASN A 44 -5.85 -6.31 13.46
CA ASN A 44 -6.77 -5.23 13.11
C ASN A 44 -7.05 -4.30 14.30
N GLN A 45 -7.14 -4.83 15.52
CA GLN A 45 -7.28 -4.01 16.72
C GLN A 45 -6.01 -3.22 17.01
N PHE A 46 -4.82 -3.79 16.79
CA PHE A 46 -3.56 -3.07 16.91
C PHE A 46 -3.46 -1.93 15.89
N LEU A 47 -3.82 -2.20 14.62
CA LEU A 47 -3.89 -1.18 13.58
C LEU A 47 -4.94 -0.08 13.90
N ARG A 48 -6.10 -0.45 14.45
CA ARG A 48 -7.14 0.51 14.87
C ARG A 48 -6.75 1.31 16.12
N GLN A 49 -6.08 0.69 17.09
CA GLN A 49 -5.59 1.38 18.30
C GLN A 49 -4.50 2.39 17.94
N LEU A 50 -3.58 2.02 17.04
CA LEU A 50 -2.59 2.95 16.48
C LEU A 50 -3.26 4.13 15.74
N GLY A 51 -4.38 3.89 15.06
CA GLY A 51 -5.19 4.95 14.45
C GLY A 51 -5.81 5.90 15.49
N ASN A 52 -6.49 5.35 16.50
CA ASN A 52 -7.29 6.14 17.45
C ASN A 52 -6.45 6.86 18.53
N GLU A 53 -5.32 6.30 18.95
CA GLU A 53 -4.46 6.88 19.99
C GLU A 53 -3.77 8.17 19.51
N LYS A 54 -3.52 8.30 18.20
CA LYS A 54 -2.95 9.53 17.62
C LYS A 54 -3.97 10.62 17.38
N GLU A 55 -5.21 10.27 17.02
CA GLU A 55 -6.29 11.25 16.83
C GLU A 55 -6.65 11.98 18.14
N THR A 56 -6.55 11.30 19.29
CA THR A 56 -6.77 11.91 20.61
C THR A 56 -5.62 12.81 21.07
N ARG A 57 -4.38 12.60 20.57
CA ARG A 57 -3.24 13.47 20.87
C ARG A 57 -3.23 14.76 20.05
N THR A 58 -3.66 14.72 18.79
CA THR A 58 -3.72 15.91 17.93
C THR A 58 -4.79 16.90 18.41
N VAL A 59 -5.83 16.46 19.12
CA VAL A 59 -6.89 17.35 19.63
C VAL A 59 -6.56 17.96 21.01
N GLN A 60 -5.64 17.36 21.79
CA GLN A 60 -5.25 17.89 23.11
C GLN A 60 -4.11 18.90 23.10
N ASP A 61 -3.35 19.01 22.00
CA ASP A 61 -2.23 19.97 21.89
C ASP A 61 -2.58 21.26 21.11
N VAL A 62 -3.86 21.44 20.77
CA VAL A 62 -4.40 22.70 20.22
C VAL A 62 -5.40 23.28 21.22
N GLY A 63 -4.95 23.51 22.45
CA GLY A 63 -5.60 24.39 23.41
C GLY A 63 -4.65 25.52 23.76
N VAL A 64 -5.10 26.77 23.59
CA VAL A 64 -4.41 28.08 23.74
C VAL A 64 -4.13 28.71 22.35
N MET A 65 -4.68 29.84 21.90
CA MET A 65 -5.47 30.91 22.51
C MET A 65 -6.69 31.26 21.65
N THR A 66 -7.79 31.59 22.32
CA THR A 66 -8.99 32.20 21.76
C THR A 66 -8.88 33.72 21.94
N ASP A 67 -8.87 34.46 20.84
CA ASP A 67 -9.21 35.89 20.66
C ASP A 67 -9.16 36.10 19.14
N SER A 68 -9.95 36.89 18.43
CA SER A 68 -11.24 37.57 18.55
C SER A 68 -11.49 38.13 17.13
N GLU A 69 -12.75 38.41 16.76
CA GLU A 69 -13.19 39.11 15.53
C GLU A 69 -13.10 38.26 14.23
N GLY A 70 -14.14 38.00 13.43
CA GLY A 70 -15.36 38.74 13.16
C GLY A 70 -15.31 39.24 11.71
N LEU A 71 -15.97 38.56 10.76
CA LEU A 71 -16.73 39.13 9.62
C LEU A 71 -17.13 38.08 8.56
N GLN A 72 -18.47 37.97 8.43
CA GLN A 72 -19.36 37.69 7.28
C GLN A 72 -19.01 36.74 6.11
N PRO A 73 -20.01 35.95 5.64
CA PRO A 73 -19.94 35.15 4.43
C PRO A 73 -20.42 35.95 3.20
N THR A 74 -19.71 35.81 2.08
CA THR A 74 -20.19 36.29 0.77
C THR A 74 -20.46 35.11 -0.14
N GLU A 75 -21.75 34.88 -0.39
CA GLU A 75 -22.29 34.08 -1.49
C GLU A 75 -22.08 34.82 -2.83
N THR A 76 -21.63 34.16 -3.89
CA THR A 76 -21.96 34.47 -5.31
C THR A 76 -21.53 33.24 -6.15
N SER A 77 -22.45 32.34 -6.53
CA SER A 77 -23.35 32.32 -7.69
C SER A 77 -22.70 31.93 -9.03
N LEU A 78 -23.35 30.91 -9.63
CA LEU A 78 -23.26 30.30 -10.95
C LEU A 78 -22.73 31.17 -12.11
N ALA A 79 -21.97 30.53 -12.99
CA ALA A 79 -22.14 30.68 -14.44
C ALA A 79 -21.74 29.38 -15.16
N THR A 80 -22.77 28.68 -15.63
CA THR A 80 -22.74 27.67 -16.69
C THR A 80 -22.31 28.33 -18.00
N ASP A 81 -21.45 27.69 -18.78
CA ASP A 81 -21.54 27.80 -20.24
C ASP A 81 -21.00 26.53 -20.92
N ASP A 82 -21.90 25.85 -21.61
CA ASP A 82 -21.63 24.80 -22.59
C ASP A 82 -21.07 25.45 -23.84
N THR A 83 -19.96 24.95 -24.41
CA THR A 83 -19.76 25.07 -25.86
C THR A 83 -19.01 23.86 -26.41
N GLN A 84 -19.77 23.09 -27.17
CA GLN A 84 -19.43 21.99 -28.05
C GLN A 84 -18.94 22.50 -29.41
N ASN A 85 -17.81 21.99 -29.92
CA ASN A 85 -17.48 21.78 -31.35
C ASN A 85 -16.08 21.14 -31.44
N ARG A 86 -15.87 19.92 -31.97
CA ARG A 86 -16.08 19.35 -33.32
C ARG A 86 -14.81 19.42 -34.21
N SER A 87 -14.59 18.28 -34.90
CA SER A 87 -13.66 17.92 -35.99
C SER A 87 -12.28 17.41 -35.57
N GLU A 88 -12.01 16.10 -35.75
CA GLU A 88 -11.62 15.40 -37.00
C GLU A 88 -10.12 15.61 -37.26
N GLU A 89 -9.30 14.61 -36.94
CA GLU A 89 -8.82 13.57 -37.87
C GLU A 89 -7.83 14.12 -38.90
N THR A 90 -6.52 13.91 -38.68
CA THR A 90 -5.60 13.65 -39.81
C THR A 90 -4.36 12.86 -39.37
N GLU A 91 -4.30 11.67 -39.96
CA GLU A 91 -3.19 10.82 -40.37
C GLU A 91 -1.73 11.09 -39.94
N ALA A 92 -1.10 9.95 -39.64
CA ALA A 92 0.33 9.73 -39.56
C ALA A 92 1.06 10.01 -40.89
N LEU A 93 2.25 10.62 -40.79
CA LEU A 93 3.31 10.43 -41.77
C LEU A 93 4.67 10.34 -41.08
N LEU A 94 5.27 9.16 -41.25
CA LEU A 94 6.67 8.86 -40.99
C LEU A 94 7.57 9.70 -41.90
N GLY A 95 8.68 10.19 -41.35
CA GLY A 95 9.79 10.74 -42.12
C GLY A 95 11.08 10.76 -41.29
N PRO A 96 12.03 9.84 -41.54
CA PRO A 96 13.34 9.87 -40.93
C PRO A 96 14.31 10.68 -41.79
N ASN A 97 15.26 11.36 -41.12
CA ASN A 97 16.59 11.80 -41.58
C ASN A 97 16.83 13.29 -41.34
N GLY A 98 18.00 13.58 -40.75
CA GLY A 98 18.63 14.88 -40.92
C GLY A 98 19.51 15.32 -39.76
N ALA A 99 20.55 14.56 -39.44
CA ALA A 99 21.66 15.08 -38.66
C ALA A 99 22.28 16.31 -39.36
N LYS A 100 22.31 17.44 -38.66
CA LYS A 100 23.24 18.55 -38.91
C LYS A 100 23.56 19.19 -37.57
N GLY A 101 24.84 19.09 -37.20
CA GLY A 101 25.37 19.71 -35.99
C GLY A 101 25.83 21.15 -36.21
N VAL A 102 26.46 21.64 -35.14
CA VAL A 102 27.21 22.91 -34.98
C VAL A 102 26.25 24.09 -34.82
N ASP A 103 26.21 24.79 -33.67
CA ASP A 103 27.35 25.54 -33.13
C ASP A 103 27.22 25.75 -31.60
N PHE A 104 28.27 25.41 -30.85
CA PHE A 104 28.40 25.69 -29.42
C PHE A 104 29.22 26.97 -29.27
N SER A 105 28.55 28.07 -28.97
CA SER A 105 29.17 29.29 -28.46
C SER A 105 28.80 29.46 -26.98
N GLU A 106 29.73 29.09 -26.10
CA GLU A 106 29.84 29.63 -24.74
C GLU A 106 30.75 30.89 -24.77
N PRO A 107 30.92 31.69 -23.69
CA PRO A 107 30.15 31.82 -22.44
C PRO A 107 29.80 33.31 -22.13
N SER A 108 28.86 33.54 -21.23
CA SER A 108 28.86 34.77 -20.42
C SER A 108 28.50 34.43 -18.97
N PHE A 109 29.54 34.24 -18.17
CA PHE A 109 29.47 34.32 -16.73
C PHE A 109 29.41 35.80 -16.34
N ASP A 110 28.30 36.21 -15.72
CA ASP A 110 28.36 37.13 -14.58
C ASP A 110 26.97 37.19 -13.95
N THR A 111 26.88 36.67 -12.74
CA THR A 111 26.40 37.40 -11.55
C THR A 111 26.24 36.37 -10.44
N VAL A 112 27.23 36.30 -9.56
CA VAL A 112 27.06 35.71 -8.22
C VAL A 112 26.17 36.68 -7.44
N VAL A 113 24.86 36.40 -7.39
CA VAL A 113 24.00 36.94 -6.34
C VAL A 113 23.96 35.88 -5.25
N THR A 114 24.79 36.08 -4.23
CA THR A 114 24.61 35.42 -2.94
C THR A 114 23.39 36.05 -2.29
N VAL A 115 22.22 35.45 -2.49
CA VAL A 115 21.07 35.70 -1.62
C VAL A 115 21.15 34.63 -0.53
N GLU A 116 21.73 35.01 0.61
CA GLU A 116 21.38 34.38 1.88
C GLU A 116 19.92 34.76 2.14
N ASP A 117 19.00 33.97 1.58
CA ASP A 117 17.60 34.02 2.01
C ASP A 117 17.38 32.87 2.99
N ALA A 118 17.18 33.25 4.24
CA ALA A 118 16.63 32.38 5.25
C ALA A 118 15.16 32.10 4.87
N SER A 119 14.95 31.20 3.91
CA SER A 119 13.63 30.71 3.55
C SER A 119 13.11 29.87 4.71
N ALA A 120 12.34 30.54 5.57
CA ALA A 120 11.34 29.90 6.40
C ALA A 120 10.46 29.07 5.46
N GLY A 121 10.43 27.75 5.71
CA GLY A 121 9.88 26.72 4.83
C GLY A 121 8.65 27.17 4.05
N GLU A 122 8.87 27.48 2.78
CA GLU A 122 7.80 27.61 1.80
C GLU A 122 7.14 26.24 1.70
N GLU A 123 5.96 26.09 2.30
CA GLU A 123 5.10 24.94 2.07
C GLU A 123 4.82 24.91 0.57
N VAL A 124 5.57 24.06 -0.14
CA VAL A 124 5.31 23.77 -1.54
C VAL A 124 3.89 23.25 -1.59
N HIS A 125 2.95 24.09 -2.02
CA HIS A 125 1.56 23.72 -2.19
C HIS A 125 1.48 22.73 -3.34
N TYR A 126 1.64 21.45 -3.02
CA TYR A 126 1.43 20.36 -3.94
C TYR A 126 -0.01 20.43 -4.42
N GLY A 127 -0.20 20.48 -5.74
CA GLY A 127 -1.50 20.64 -6.36
C GLY A 127 -2.46 19.46 -6.09
N VAL A 128 -3.47 19.34 -6.95
CA VAL A 128 -4.41 18.23 -6.89
C VAL A 128 -3.86 17.05 -7.69
N SER A 129 -4.09 15.83 -7.18
CA SER A 129 -3.84 14.58 -7.89
C SER A 129 -4.34 14.63 -9.34
N PRO A 130 -3.51 14.32 -10.35
CA PRO A 130 -3.98 14.18 -11.73
C PRO A 130 -4.97 13.02 -11.89
N HIS A 131 -4.94 12.05 -10.98
CA HIS A 131 -5.79 10.85 -10.98
C HIS A 131 -7.09 10.98 -10.16
N GLY A 132 -7.40 12.17 -9.65
CA GLY A 132 -8.64 12.40 -8.90
C GLY A 132 -8.64 11.95 -7.43
N PHE A 133 -7.49 11.62 -6.84
CA PHE A 133 -7.36 11.24 -5.42
C PHE A 133 -7.35 12.42 -4.44
N GLY A 134 -7.66 13.64 -4.91
CA GLY A 134 -7.65 14.86 -4.11
C GLY A 134 -6.24 15.46 -3.91
N ALA A 135 -6.10 16.35 -2.93
CA ALA A 135 -4.84 17.00 -2.63
C ALA A 135 -3.76 15.98 -2.21
N PHE A 136 -2.50 16.24 -2.55
CA PHE A 136 -1.40 15.39 -2.09
C PHE A 136 -1.20 15.51 -0.57
N PRO A 137 -0.92 14.41 0.14
CA PRO A 137 -0.62 14.48 1.56
C PRO A 137 0.74 15.16 1.80
N ALA A 138 0.85 15.87 2.93
CA ALA A 138 2.11 16.44 3.37
C ALA A 138 3.16 15.33 3.60
N VAL A 139 4.35 15.53 3.02
CA VAL A 139 5.48 14.60 3.16
C VAL A 139 6.24 14.96 4.44
N PRO A 140 6.44 14.01 5.36
CA PRO A 140 7.18 14.25 6.60
C PRO A 140 8.61 14.74 6.34
N PRO A 141 9.15 15.68 7.13
CA PRO A 141 10.52 16.17 6.94
C PRO A 141 11.59 15.07 7.07
N ASP A 142 11.32 14.01 7.81
CA ASP A 142 12.22 12.87 8.00
C ASP A 142 11.94 11.71 7.03
N TYR A 143 11.05 11.88 6.06
CA TYR A 143 10.77 10.87 5.04
C TYR A 143 12.02 10.58 4.21
N PHE A 144 12.18 9.33 3.77
CA PHE A 144 13.38 8.89 3.01
C PHE A 144 13.50 9.53 1.62
N ARG A 145 12.47 10.27 1.18
CA ARG A 145 12.48 11.10 -0.03
C ARG A 145 12.01 12.49 0.32
N THR A 146 12.53 13.50 -0.38
CA THR A 146 12.03 14.85 -0.22
C THR A 146 10.64 14.98 -0.84
N ALA A 147 9.91 16.00 -0.42
CA ALA A 147 8.57 16.25 -0.94
C ALA A 147 8.59 16.58 -2.46
N GLU A 148 9.65 17.23 -2.94
CA GLU A 148 9.94 17.43 -4.38
C GLU A 148 10.22 16.10 -5.11
N GLU A 149 10.93 15.16 -4.50
CA GLU A 149 11.16 13.84 -5.11
C GLU A 149 9.89 12.98 -5.19
N VAL A 150 8.93 13.18 -4.28
CA VAL A 150 7.66 12.43 -4.25
C VAL A 150 6.62 13.06 -5.16
N TRP A 151 6.43 14.38 -5.07
CA TRP A 151 5.36 15.13 -5.74
C TRP A 151 5.87 16.14 -6.77
N GLY A 152 7.11 16.03 -7.21
CA GLY A 152 7.70 16.88 -8.25
C GLY A 152 7.03 16.71 -9.60
N GLU A 153 7.01 17.79 -10.38
CA GLU A 153 6.27 17.87 -11.65
C GLU A 153 6.68 16.78 -12.65
N GLU A 154 7.99 16.52 -12.81
CA GLU A 154 8.49 15.49 -13.71
C GLU A 154 7.98 14.10 -13.35
N ARG A 155 7.98 13.78 -12.06
CA ARG A 155 7.48 12.50 -11.56
C ARG A 155 5.96 12.41 -11.75
N LEU A 156 5.21 13.47 -11.41
CA LEU A 156 3.76 13.49 -11.56
C LEU A 156 3.31 13.29 -13.01
N ARG A 157 4.05 13.83 -13.99
CA ARG A 157 3.76 13.64 -15.44
C ARG A 157 3.82 12.17 -15.88
N THR A 158 4.61 11.35 -15.20
CA THR A 158 4.82 9.93 -15.54
C THR A 158 4.26 8.97 -14.49
N MET A 159 3.66 9.49 -13.42
CA MET A 159 3.14 8.71 -12.31
C MET A 159 1.83 8.04 -12.72
N LEU A 160 1.79 6.71 -12.66
CA LEU A 160 0.56 5.94 -12.80
C LEU A 160 -0.29 6.04 -11.52
N PRO A 161 -1.62 5.85 -11.60
CA PRO A 161 -2.50 5.88 -10.42
C PRO A 161 -2.02 4.97 -9.28
N GLU A 162 -1.53 3.78 -9.62
CA GLU A 162 -1.04 2.79 -8.65
C GLU A 162 0.21 3.28 -7.91
N HIS A 163 1.10 4.00 -8.61
CA HIS A 163 2.30 4.60 -8.02
C HIS A 163 1.94 5.74 -7.06
N GLU A 164 0.89 6.50 -7.37
CA GLU A 164 0.39 7.55 -6.49
C GLU A 164 -0.22 6.95 -5.22
N LEU A 165 -1.13 5.98 -5.36
CA LEU A 165 -1.74 5.27 -4.23
C LEU A 165 -0.66 4.65 -3.32
N LEU A 166 0.33 3.99 -3.91
CA LEU A 166 1.46 3.42 -3.19
C LEU A 166 2.28 4.48 -2.43
N SER A 167 2.48 5.67 -3.01
CA SER A 167 3.20 6.78 -2.35
C SER A 167 2.37 7.37 -1.20
N ARG A 168 1.06 7.55 -1.41
CA ARG A 168 0.11 8.03 -0.38
C ARG A 168 0.03 7.07 0.81
N VAL A 169 -0.05 5.76 0.56
CA VAL A 169 -0.07 4.74 1.64
C VAL A 169 1.22 4.80 2.46
N GLN A 170 2.39 4.84 1.82
CA GLN A 170 3.67 4.93 2.55
C GLN A 170 3.78 6.22 3.37
N ILE A 171 3.38 7.37 2.81
CA ILE A 171 3.38 8.64 3.56
C ILE A 171 2.42 8.60 4.75
N LYS A 172 1.23 8.00 4.59
CA LYS A 172 0.29 7.84 5.70
C LYS A 172 0.85 6.92 6.79
N LEU A 173 1.43 5.79 6.43
CA LEU A 173 2.14 4.91 7.37
C LEU A 173 3.27 5.66 8.10
N TRP A 174 4.05 6.45 7.37
CA TRP A 174 5.14 7.23 7.94
C TRP A 174 4.67 8.27 8.94
N ASN A 175 3.59 9.01 8.64
CA ASN A 175 2.93 9.93 9.56
C ASN A 175 2.36 9.20 10.79
N GLN A 176 1.91 7.97 10.62
CA GLN A 176 1.51 7.09 11.72
C GLN A 176 2.69 6.56 12.54
N GLY A 177 3.94 6.83 12.14
CA GLY A 177 5.15 6.40 12.84
C GLY A 177 5.62 5.01 12.45
N ILE A 178 4.98 4.41 11.44
CA ILE A 178 5.34 3.10 10.91
C ILE A 178 6.30 3.34 9.74
N ARG A 179 7.56 2.93 9.91
CA ARG A 179 8.62 3.14 8.92
C ARG A 179 8.61 1.98 7.93
N THR A 180 8.66 2.29 6.64
CA THR A 180 8.69 1.32 5.53
C THR A 180 9.92 1.56 4.68
N PHE A 181 10.55 0.50 4.18
CA PHE A 181 11.73 0.58 3.28
C PHE A 181 11.37 0.59 1.80
N GLY A 182 10.07 0.69 1.50
CA GLY A 182 9.50 0.66 0.17
C GLY A 182 8.12 0.04 0.22
N ALA A 183 7.52 -0.17 -0.95
CA ALA A 183 6.28 -0.90 -1.07
C ALA A 183 6.17 -1.48 -2.49
N LYS A 184 5.28 -2.45 -2.65
CA LYS A 184 4.87 -3.02 -3.93
C LYS A 184 3.36 -2.84 -4.09
N PHE A 185 2.91 -2.49 -5.29
CA PHE A 185 1.49 -2.50 -5.65
C PHE A 185 1.19 -3.71 -6.51
N GLU A 186 0.19 -4.50 -6.14
CA GLU A 186 -0.20 -5.68 -6.89
C GLU A 186 -1.62 -6.13 -6.51
N ASN A 187 -2.40 -6.58 -7.50
CA ASN A 187 -3.77 -7.05 -7.32
C ASN A 187 -4.67 -6.04 -6.57
N GLY A 188 -4.43 -4.74 -6.78
CA GLY A 188 -5.17 -3.66 -6.11
C GLY A 188 -4.76 -3.40 -4.66
N LEU A 189 -3.73 -4.09 -4.16
CA LEU A 189 -3.24 -3.98 -2.78
C LEU A 189 -1.81 -3.42 -2.75
N VAL A 190 -1.50 -2.72 -1.65
CA VAL A 190 -0.16 -2.22 -1.34
C VAL A 190 0.47 -3.11 -0.28
N TYR A 191 1.66 -3.63 -0.56
CA TYR A 191 2.47 -4.44 0.34
C TYR A 191 3.68 -3.61 0.77
N PRO A 192 3.69 -2.99 1.96
CA PRO A 192 4.78 -2.13 2.42
C PRO A 192 5.91 -2.96 3.00
N ALA A 193 7.18 -2.71 2.64
CA ALA A 193 8.31 -3.48 3.15
C ALA A 193 8.71 -3.06 4.58
N PHE A 194 8.54 -3.96 5.55
CA PHE A 194 8.95 -3.80 6.96
C PHE A 194 10.16 -4.69 7.29
N ASP A 195 10.89 -4.36 8.36
CA ASP A 195 12.08 -5.11 8.79
C ASP A 195 11.78 -6.45 9.48
N ASP A 196 10.54 -6.66 9.89
CA ASP A 196 10.07 -7.85 10.59
C ASP A 196 8.96 -8.57 9.83
N VAL A 197 8.72 -8.20 8.56
CA VAL A 197 7.66 -8.79 7.74
C VAL A 197 8.21 -9.27 6.39
N VAL A 198 7.80 -10.46 5.98
CA VAL A 198 8.04 -11.01 4.65
C VAL A 198 6.73 -11.48 4.03
N TRP A 199 6.53 -11.15 2.75
CA TRP A 199 5.41 -11.61 1.95
C TRP A 199 5.90 -12.70 1.02
N ILE A 200 5.23 -13.85 1.02
CA ILE A 200 5.65 -15.03 0.25
C ILE A 200 4.54 -15.55 -0.66
N GLU A 201 4.93 -16.30 -1.67
CA GLU A 201 4.05 -17.12 -2.49
C GLU A 201 4.62 -18.53 -2.52
N TRP A 202 3.84 -19.52 -2.12
CA TRP A 202 4.22 -20.93 -2.19
C TRP A 202 4.13 -21.45 -3.62
N ALA A 203 4.96 -22.44 -3.96
CA ALA A 203 4.82 -23.19 -5.19
C ALA A 203 3.47 -23.94 -5.23
N ASP A 204 2.83 -23.98 -6.39
CA ASP A 204 1.59 -24.75 -6.62
C ASP A 204 1.76 -26.26 -6.44
N SER A 205 3.01 -26.75 -6.42
CA SER A 205 3.31 -28.17 -6.31
C SER A 205 4.50 -28.44 -5.42
N VAL A 206 4.43 -29.58 -4.73
CA VAL A 206 5.52 -30.13 -3.95
C VAL A 206 6.63 -30.57 -4.90
N ALA A 207 7.87 -30.15 -4.62
CA ALA A 207 9.01 -30.55 -5.43
C ALA A 207 9.32 -32.05 -5.28
N ALA A 208 10.22 -32.55 -6.13
CA ALA A 208 10.59 -33.97 -6.18
C ALA A 208 11.16 -34.52 -4.86
N ASP A 209 11.67 -33.65 -3.98
CA ASP A 209 12.19 -33.99 -2.66
C ASP A 209 11.11 -34.02 -1.56
N GLY A 210 9.84 -33.79 -1.92
CA GLY A 210 8.71 -33.80 -1.00
C GLY A 210 8.50 -32.48 -0.24
N LYS A 211 9.20 -31.39 -0.59
CA LYS A 211 9.07 -30.08 0.07
C LYS A 211 8.32 -29.05 -0.75
N MET A 212 7.64 -28.13 -0.06
CA MET A 212 7.11 -26.89 -0.64
C MET A 212 8.19 -25.82 -0.61
N TYR A 213 8.29 -25.05 -1.69
CA TYR A 213 9.25 -23.98 -1.84
C TYR A 213 8.53 -22.66 -2.01
N VAL A 214 9.14 -21.58 -1.54
CA VAL A 214 8.66 -20.22 -1.82
C VAL A 214 9.14 -19.85 -3.22
N VAL A 215 8.20 -19.61 -4.14
CA VAL A 215 8.51 -19.22 -5.53
C VAL A 215 8.71 -17.71 -5.66
N ARG A 216 8.25 -16.97 -4.65
CA ARG A 216 8.30 -15.53 -4.65
C ARG A 216 8.35 -15.00 -3.22
N GLN A 217 9.20 -14.02 -3.01
CA GLN A 217 9.30 -13.31 -1.75
C GLN A 217 9.40 -11.80 -1.99
N PHE A 218 8.89 -11.03 -1.05
CA PHE A 218 9.04 -9.59 -0.94
C PHE A 218 9.28 -9.26 0.54
N GLY A 219 10.05 -8.23 0.83
CA GLY A 219 10.51 -7.91 2.19
C GLY A 219 11.38 -6.66 2.18
N SER A 220 11.79 -6.17 3.36
CA SER A 220 12.84 -5.13 3.40
C SER A 220 14.14 -5.68 2.81
N PRO A 221 15.00 -4.82 2.21
CA PRO A 221 16.30 -5.26 1.71
C PRO A 221 17.14 -5.99 2.77
N SER A 222 17.07 -5.56 4.03
CA SER A 222 17.77 -6.20 5.15
C SER A 222 17.30 -7.64 5.36
N VAL A 223 15.99 -7.87 5.42
CA VAL A 223 15.38 -9.20 5.60
C VAL A 223 15.74 -10.12 4.43
N ILE A 224 15.55 -9.65 3.20
CA ILE A 224 15.78 -10.46 2.00
C ILE A 224 17.26 -10.81 1.83
N ASN A 225 18.17 -9.87 2.10
CA ASN A 225 19.61 -10.13 2.02
C ASN A 225 20.09 -11.10 3.10
N GLN A 226 19.49 -11.06 4.30
CA GLN A 226 19.92 -11.90 5.42
C GLN A 226 19.31 -13.30 5.40
N TYR A 227 18.04 -13.43 5.03
CA TYR A 227 17.27 -14.67 5.18
C TYR A 227 16.70 -15.21 3.86
N GLY A 228 16.93 -14.56 2.72
CA GLY A 228 16.27 -14.91 1.45
C GLY A 228 16.47 -16.37 1.02
N ASP A 229 17.67 -16.93 1.22
CA ASP A 229 17.96 -18.34 0.89
C ASP A 229 17.23 -19.33 1.80
N ASP A 230 16.98 -18.97 3.04
CA ASP A 230 16.25 -19.78 4.01
C ASP A 230 14.74 -19.66 3.78
N ILE A 231 14.25 -18.44 3.55
CA ILE A 231 12.85 -18.18 3.17
C ILE A 231 12.47 -18.94 1.90
N ASN A 232 13.33 -18.95 0.87
CA ASN A 232 13.12 -19.72 -0.36
C ASN A 232 12.91 -21.22 -0.11
N LYS A 233 13.51 -21.76 0.96
CA LYS A 233 13.38 -23.16 1.40
C LYS A 233 12.25 -23.38 2.41
N GLY A 234 11.44 -22.36 2.69
CA GLY A 234 10.37 -22.39 3.70
C GLY A 234 10.88 -22.39 5.14
N ILE A 235 12.10 -21.88 5.39
CA ILE A 235 12.70 -21.77 6.72
C ILE A 235 12.62 -20.31 7.15
N PHE A 236 11.85 -20.04 8.20
CA PHE A 236 11.60 -18.67 8.69
C PHE A 236 12.18 -18.46 10.08
N PRO A 237 13.01 -17.43 10.30
CA PRO A 237 13.39 -16.99 11.63
C PRO A 237 12.16 -16.63 12.49
N SER A 238 12.21 -16.93 13.78
CA SER A 238 11.06 -16.77 14.69
C SER A 238 10.62 -15.32 14.95
N HIS A 239 11.42 -14.34 14.56
CA HIS A 239 11.10 -12.91 14.70
C HIS A 239 10.47 -12.32 13.44
N LEU A 240 10.45 -13.07 12.32
CA LEU A 240 9.78 -12.62 11.11
C LEU A 240 8.31 -13.02 11.15
N THR A 241 7.46 -12.06 10.85
CA THR A 241 6.06 -12.27 10.54
C THR A 241 5.95 -12.60 9.05
N VAL A 242 5.28 -13.70 8.73
CA VAL A 242 5.14 -14.18 7.36
C VAL A 242 3.69 -13.99 6.91
N TYR A 243 3.49 -13.30 5.80
CA TYR A 243 2.20 -13.20 5.10
C TYR A 243 2.28 -13.85 3.73
N GLU A 244 1.17 -14.38 3.24
CA GLU A 244 1.09 -15.01 1.92
C GLU A 244 0.38 -14.09 0.92
N PHE A 245 0.90 -13.94 -0.29
CA PHE A 245 0.19 -13.25 -1.37
C PHE A 245 -1.06 -14.04 -1.78
N PRO A 246 -2.18 -13.37 -2.17
CA PRO A 246 -2.42 -11.92 -2.14
C PRO A 246 -2.95 -11.41 -0.78
N ASP A 247 -2.95 -12.25 0.25
CA ASP A 247 -3.52 -11.91 1.55
C ASP A 247 -2.61 -10.93 2.33
N GLY A 248 -3.22 -10.13 3.22
CA GLY A 248 -2.48 -9.21 4.09
C GLY A 248 -1.95 -7.92 3.44
N GLY A 249 -2.21 -7.71 2.14
CA GLY A 249 -1.97 -6.41 1.51
C GLY A 249 -2.93 -5.33 2.01
N ILE A 250 -2.50 -4.07 1.97
CA ILE A 250 -3.31 -2.91 2.33
C ILE A 250 -4.18 -2.52 1.13
N ASP A 251 -5.50 -2.50 1.29
CA ASP A 251 -6.38 -1.84 0.34
C ASP A 251 -6.15 -0.32 0.41
N PRO A 252 -5.59 0.31 -0.63
CA PRO A 252 -5.23 1.72 -0.58
C PRO A 252 -6.46 2.62 -0.52
N TYR A 253 -7.59 2.23 -1.12
CA TYR A 253 -8.80 3.05 -1.13
C TYR A 253 -9.43 3.07 0.26
N GLU A 254 -9.60 1.91 0.89
CA GLU A 254 -10.13 1.81 2.25
C GLU A 254 -9.18 2.49 3.25
N PHE A 255 -7.88 2.20 3.15
CA PHE A 255 -6.88 2.73 4.07
C PHE A 255 -6.74 4.25 3.97
N LEU A 256 -6.84 4.84 2.78
CA LEU A 256 -6.74 6.28 2.57
C LEU A 256 -8.09 7.01 2.74
N GLY A 257 -9.22 6.28 2.76
CA GLY A 257 -10.56 6.87 2.80
C GLY A 257 -10.98 7.48 1.46
N LEU A 258 -10.55 6.88 0.35
CA LEU A 258 -10.82 7.36 -1.01
C LEU A 258 -12.02 6.62 -1.64
N PRO A 259 -12.80 7.29 -2.52
CA PRO A 259 -13.83 6.61 -3.32
C PRO A 259 -13.17 5.69 -4.37
N ARG A 260 -13.84 4.58 -4.70
CA ARG A 260 -13.45 3.66 -5.77
C ARG A 260 -14.10 4.04 -7.10
#